data_AF-A0A2V9CHE5-F1
#
_entry.id   AF-A0A2V9CHE5-F1
#
_cell.length_a   1.000
_cell.length_b   1.000
_cell.length_c   1.000
_cell.angle_alpha   90.00
_cell.angle_beta   90.00
_cell.angle_gamma   90.00
#
_symmetry.space_group_name_H-M   'P 1'
#
loop_
_entity.id
_entity.type
_entity.pdbx_description
1 polymer ?
#
loop_
_entity_poly.entity_id
_entity_poly.type
_entity_poly.pdbx_seq_one_letter_code
_entity_poly.pdbx_strand_id
1 'polypeptide(L)' 'PEGTKSDETLEEAERKHILSVLTDTDWVLGGPKGAAIRLGMKRSTLQFRMKKLGISRPQ' A
#
# COMPACT_ATOMS: atom_id res chain seq x y z
N PRO A 1 -6.06 6.68 -28.41
CA PRO A 1 -6.53 5.91 -27.24
C PRO A 1 -6.18 6.65 -25.95
N GLU A 2 -7.06 7.54 -25.51
CA GLU A 2 -6.87 8.42 -24.34
C GLU A 2 -8.10 8.37 -23.44
N GLY A 3 -8.25 7.28 -22.70
CA GLY A 3 -9.22 7.18 -21.62
C GLY A 3 -8.62 6.36 -20.50
N THR A 4 -8.67 6.90 -19.27
CA THR A 4 -8.32 6.33 -17.94
C THR A 4 -7.09 6.86 -17.16
N LYS A 5 -6.44 7.97 -17.52
CA LYS A 5 -5.26 8.44 -16.74
C LYS A 5 -5.53 8.96 -15.31
N SER A 6 -6.76 9.33 -14.95
CA SER A 6 -7.04 10.03 -13.70
C SER A 6 -7.00 9.12 -12.46
N ASP A 7 -7.66 7.96 -12.53
CA ASP A 7 -7.69 6.99 -11.43
C ASP A 7 -6.39 6.19 -11.33
N GLU A 8 -5.75 5.90 -12.48
CA GLU A 8 -4.44 5.23 -12.51
C GLU A 8 -3.39 6.02 -11.74
N THR A 9 -3.36 7.35 -11.84
CA THR A 9 -2.38 8.17 -11.10
C THR A 9 -2.58 8.15 -9.59
N LEU A 10 -3.83 8.14 -9.12
CA LEU A 10 -4.14 8.11 -7.68
C LEU A 10 -3.87 6.72 -7.10
N GLU A 11 -4.27 5.66 -7.80
CA GLU A 11 -3.97 4.29 -7.42
C GLU A 11 -2.46 4.00 -7.47
N GLU A 12 -1.72 4.53 -8.47
CA GLU A 12 -0.26 4.42 -8.51
C GLU A 12 0.43 5.19 -7.39
N ALA A 13 -0.02 6.41 -7.09
CA ALA A 13 0.53 7.19 -5.99
C ALA A 13 0.31 6.48 -4.65
N GLU A 14 -0.90 5.96 -4.44
CA GLU A 14 -1.25 5.16 -3.27
C GLU A 14 -0.42 3.88 -3.20
N ARG A 15 -0.29 3.16 -4.32
CA ARG A 15 0.52 1.96 -4.43
C ARG A 15 1.98 2.23 -4.07
N LYS A 16 2.58 3.27 -4.65
CA LYS A 16 3.96 3.70 -4.36
C LYS A 16 4.13 4.05 -2.89
N HIS A 17 3.18 4.78 -2.31
CA HIS A 17 3.22 5.16 -0.90
C HIS A 17 3.17 3.94 0.02
N ILE A 18 2.23 3.01 -0.22
CA ILE A 18 2.12 1.77 0.55
C ILE A 18 3.39 0.93 0.40
N LEU A 19 3.92 0.79 -0.82
CA LEU A 19 5.16 0.03 -1.07
C LEU A 19 6.37 0.63 -0.35
N SER A 20 6.51 1.96 -0.36
CA SER A 20 7.59 2.65 0.35
C SER A 20 7.53 2.32 1.85
N VAL A 21 6.34 2.46 2.46
CA VAL A 21 6.19 2.20 3.89
C VAL A 21 6.39 0.72 4.22
N LEU A 22 5.90 -0.20 3.37
CA LEU A 22 6.15 -1.63 3.55
C LEU A 22 7.64 -1.94 3.49
N THR A 23 8.37 -1.34 2.56
CA THR A 23 9.83 -1.51 2.44
C THR A 23 10.55 -0.95 3.66
N ASP A 24 10.19 0.25 4.11
CA ASP A 24 10.78 0.89 5.31
C ASP A 24 10.47 0.17 6.63
N THR A 25 9.48 -0.73 6.61
CA THR A 25 9.06 -1.53 7.77
C THR A 25 9.42 -2.99 7.62
N ASP A 26 10.28 -3.37 6.66
CA ASP A 26 10.64 -4.76 6.38
C ASP A 26 9.42 -5.69 6.17
N TRP A 27 8.39 -5.16 5.50
CA TRP A 27 7.11 -5.81 5.24
C TRP A 27 6.30 -6.16 6.51
N VAL A 28 6.59 -5.50 7.63
CA VAL A 28 5.87 -5.68 8.89
C VAL A 28 4.52 -4.94 8.82
N LEU A 29 3.43 -5.69 8.67
CA LEU A 29 2.08 -5.10 8.59
C LEU A 29 1.50 -4.66 9.94
N GLY A 30 1.97 -5.24 11.06
CA GLY A 30 1.35 -5.11 12.37
C GLY A 30 2.33 -4.70 13.47
N GLY A 31 1.78 -4.31 14.63
CA GLY A 31 2.56 -3.84 15.76
C GLY A 31 2.86 -2.32 15.71
N PRO A 32 3.44 -1.76 16.77
CA PRO A 32 3.63 -0.31 16.94
C PRO A 32 4.54 0.33 15.88
N LYS A 33 5.38 -0.48 15.21
CA LYS A 33 6.25 -0.04 14.11
C LYS A 33 5.79 -0.53 12.73
N GLY A 34 4.63 -1.17 12.64
CA GLY A 34 4.14 -1.74 11.39
C GLY A 34 3.65 -0.71 10.39
N ALA A 35 3.62 -1.08 9.12
CA ALA A 35 3.18 -0.25 8.01
C ALA A 35 1.77 0.32 8.23
N ALA A 36 0.86 -0.45 8.84
CA ALA A 36 -0.51 0.00 9.11
C ALA A 36 -0.54 1.22 10.04
N ILE A 37 0.27 1.22 11.11
CA ILE A 37 0.38 2.36 12.04
C ILE A 37 1.02 3.56 11.35
N ARG A 38 2.09 3.35 10.57
CA ARG A 38 2.76 4.42 9.80
C ARG A 38 1.85 5.06 8.77
N LEU A 39 0.99 4.27 8.14
CA LEU A 39 -0.02 4.73 7.19
C LEU A 39 -1.30 5.25 7.86
N GLY A 40 -1.38 5.25 9.20
CA GLY A 40 -2.54 5.73 9.95
C GLY A 40 -3.81 4.92 9.71
N MET A 41 -3.70 3.66 9.30
CA MET A 41 -4.83 2.81 8.94
C MET A 41 -4.84 1.49 9.70
N LYS A 42 -6.01 0.83 9.76
CA LYS A 42 -6.10 -0.51 10.36
C LYS A 42 -5.34 -1.52 9.50
N ARG A 43 -4.75 -2.54 10.13
CA ARG A 43 -4.09 -3.66 9.44
C ARG A 43 -5.01 -4.30 8.38
N SER A 44 -6.29 -4.49 8.68
CA SER A 44 -7.28 -5.04 7.74
C SER A 44 -7.51 -4.13 6.52
N THR A 45 -7.53 -2.81 6.72
CA THR A 45 -7.62 -1.84 5.63
C THR A 45 -6.37 -1.88 4.75
N LEU A 46 -5.18 -1.95 5.36
CA LEU A 46 -3.93 -2.10 4.63
C LEU A 46 -3.92 -3.37 3.79
N GLN A 47 -4.32 -4.51 4.37
CA GLN A 47 -4.44 -5.78 3.64
C GLN A 47 -5.43 -5.70 2.47
N PHE A 48 -6.58 -5.05 2.66
CA PHE A 48 -7.55 -4.83 1.59
C PHE A 48 -6.97 -3.97 0.46
N ARG A 49 -6.32 -2.84 0.79
CA ARG A 49 -5.67 -1.95 -0.18
C ARG A 49 -4.54 -2.64 -0.92
N MET A 50 -3.71 -3.42 -0.22
CA MET A 50 -2.67 -4.25 -0.84
C MET A 50 -3.27 -5.23 -1.85
N LYS A 51 -4.36 -5.92 -1.50
CA LYS A 51 -5.05 -6.83 -2.43
C LYS A 51 -5.65 -6.09 -3.62
N LYS A 52 -6.26 -4.92 -3.41
CA LYS A 52 -6.85 -4.08 -4.46
C LYS A 52 -5.77 -3.58 -5.44
N LEU A 53 -4.62 -3.16 -4.92
CA LEU A 53 -3.51 -2.57 -5.68
C LEU A 53 -2.49 -3.61 -6.19
N GLY A 54 -2.75 -4.90 -5.98
CA GLY A 54 -1.85 -5.98 -6.38
C GLY A 54 -0.47 -5.93 -5.70
N ILE A 55 -0.40 -5.45 -4.46
CA ILE A 55 0.82 -5.36 -3.66
C ILE A 55 1.01 -6.67 -2.89
N SER A 56 2.08 -7.37 -3.19
CA SER A 56 2.45 -8.64 -2.57
C SER A 56 3.89 -8.56 -2.07
N ARG A 57 4.18 -9.25 -0.96
CA ARG A 57 5.56 -9.38 -0.46
C ARG A 57 6.41 -10.10 -1.50
N PRO A 58 7.55 -9.55 -1.95
CA PRO A 58 8.51 -10.28 -2.76
C PRO A 58 9.02 -11.47 -1.94
N GLN A 59 8.96 -12.66 -2.52
CA GLN A 59 9.46 -13.88 -1.90
C GLN A 59 10.97 -13.81 -1.69
#